data_AF-A0A8S3XMG9-F1
#
_entry.id   AF-A0A8S3XMG9-F1
#
_cell.length_a   1.000
_cell.length_b   1.000
_cell.length_c   1.000
_cell.angle_alpha   90.00
_cell.angle_beta   90.00
_cell.angle_gamma   90.00
#
_symmetry.space_group_name_H-M   'P 1'
#
loop_
_entity.id
_entity.type
_entity.pdbx_description
1 polymer ?
#
loop_
_entity_poly.entity_id
_entity_poly.type
_entity_poly.pdbx_seq_one_letter_code
_entity_poly.pdbx_strand_id
1 'polypeptide(L)'
;MREECGVFGISCNNDAAFNSILALHALQHRGQESFGVVTSNNYKLHSYHFQAQVSSVFDNIDEIKKSLPGDCAIGHVRYSTSGSKFGVQPMLGKSDKFRDFAIAHNGNLINISPIREQLIKQECVFQSDIDTEVVVHLTASGEKDSFLESFIYALKQIQGAYSFVVINQEVVIGVRDPSRIRPLVLGKLNGSYVLASETCALDIINAEFIREIEPGELVTISSDSKLASMFPFPQQKSSFCIFEYVYFSRPDSIMENRSIYDIRKEIGRILVEESPPKNNVNMVVPIPDSGIPAAIGYAKHSGLPMELGIIRNHYIGRTFIQPTLKYVKLE
;
A
#
# COMPACT_ATOMS: atom_id res chain seq x y z
N MET A 1 -10.66 2.21 12.03
CA MET A 1 -9.79 2.56 10.89
C MET A 1 -9.51 1.24 10.17
N ARG A 2 -10.06 1.03 8.97
CA ARG A 2 -9.98 -0.22 8.20
C ARG A 2 -9.01 -0.01 7.02
N GLU A 3 -8.09 -0.95 6.84
CA GLU A 3 -7.16 -1.12 5.71
C GLU A 3 -6.14 0.02 5.44
N GLU A 4 -4.88 -0.25 5.76
CA GLU A 4 -3.71 0.62 5.56
C GLU A 4 -2.63 -0.14 4.78
N CYS A 5 -3.04 -0.79 3.68
CA CYS A 5 -2.24 -1.72 2.89
C CYS A 5 -1.15 -1.02 2.05
N GLY A 6 -0.26 -1.81 1.45
CA GLY A 6 0.74 -1.32 0.50
C GLY A 6 0.52 -1.94 -0.88
N VAL A 7 0.63 -1.14 -1.95
CA VAL A 7 0.56 -1.59 -3.34
C VAL A 7 1.86 -1.28 -4.08
N PHE A 8 2.18 -2.13 -5.06
CA PHE A 8 3.33 -1.98 -5.93
C PHE A 8 2.99 -2.40 -7.37
N GLY A 9 3.63 -1.79 -8.36
CA GLY A 9 3.56 -2.22 -9.76
C GLY A 9 4.82 -1.87 -10.53
N ILE A 10 5.20 -2.71 -11.48
CA ILE A 10 6.34 -2.51 -12.37
C ILE A 10 6.02 -3.08 -13.75
N SER A 11 6.46 -2.41 -14.80
CA SER A 11 6.26 -2.85 -16.20
C SER A 11 7.59 -2.94 -16.95
N CYS A 12 7.67 -3.84 -17.94
CA CYS A 12 8.82 -4.01 -18.83
C CYS A 12 10.15 -4.25 -18.10
N ASN A 13 10.16 -5.14 -17.10
CA ASN A 13 11.33 -5.44 -16.29
C ASN A 13 11.56 -6.95 -16.16
N ASN A 14 12.71 -7.45 -16.60
CA ASN A 14 13.02 -8.89 -16.57
C ASN A 14 13.04 -9.52 -15.17
N ASP A 15 13.16 -8.71 -14.12
CA ASP A 15 13.12 -9.12 -12.72
C ASP A 15 11.85 -8.62 -11.99
N ALA A 16 10.76 -8.39 -12.72
CA ALA A 16 9.52 -7.82 -12.19
C ALA A 16 9.00 -8.54 -10.93
N ALA A 17 9.05 -9.88 -10.91
CA ALA A 17 8.67 -10.67 -9.73
C ALA A 17 9.57 -10.37 -8.51
N PHE A 18 10.89 -10.36 -8.71
CA PHE A 18 11.86 -10.15 -7.64
C PHE A 18 11.79 -8.71 -7.10
N ASN A 19 11.75 -7.73 -8.00
CA ASN A 19 11.61 -6.32 -7.62
C ASN A 19 10.29 -6.07 -6.88
N SER A 20 9.21 -6.74 -7.28
CA SER A 20 7.95 -6.69 -6.54
C SER A 20 8.09 -7.23 -5.11
N ILE A 21 8.74 -8.39 -4.93
CA ILE A 21 8.94 -8.99 -3.61
C ILE A 21 9.81 -8.08 -2.72
N LEU A 22 10.90 -7.53 -3.24
CA LEU A 22 11.75 -6.58 -2.51
C LEU A 22 10.99 -5.29 -2.13
N ALA A 23 10.26 -4.70 -3.07
CA ALA A 23 9.48 -3.49 -2.82
C ALA A 23 8.37 -3.73 -1.79
N LEU A 24 7.67 -4.86 -1.87
CA LEU A 24 6.67 -5.26 -0.86
C LEU A 24 7.29 -5.49 0.52
N HIS A 25 8.52 -6.03 0.59
CA HIS A 25 9.25 -6.13 1.84
C HIS A 25 9.55 -4.74 2.44
N ALA A 26 9.91 -3.75 1.63
CA ALA A 26 10.05 -2.36 2.11
C ALA A 26 8.72 -1.74 2.56
N LEU A 27 7.58 -2.20 2.03
CA LEU A 27 6.24 -1.80 2.43
C LEU A 27 5.63 -2.66 3.55
N GLN A 28 6.35 -3.62 4.12
CA GLN A 28 5.83 -4.58 5.10
C GLN A 28 5.20 -3.92 6.35
N HIS A 29 5.58 -2.70 6.70
CA HIS A 29 4.97 -1.94 7.80
C HIS A 29 3.50 -1.58 7.53
N ARG A 30 3.07 -1.56 6.25
CA ARG A 30 1.69 -1.37 5.81
C ARG A 30 0.83 -2.64 5.88
N GLY A 31 1.38 -3.78 6.24
CA GLY A 31 0.59 -5.01 6.28
C GLY A 31 1.44 -6.21 6.57
N GLN A 32 1.07 -7.02 7.55
CA GLN A 32 1.89 -8.14 8.04
C GLN A 32 1.17 -9.49 7.97
N GLU A 33 -0.09 -9.47 7.52
CA GLU A 33 -1.00 -10.61 7.56
C GLU A 33 -0.86 -11.48 6.31
N SER A 34 -0.68 -10.87 5.15
CA SER A 34 -0.42 -11.55 3.90
C SER A 34 0.23 -10.65 2.87
N PHE A 35 0.82 -11.26 1.85
CA PHE A 35 1.23 -10.56 0.64
C PHE A 35 0.89 -11.38 -0.60
N GLY A 36 0.92 -10.72 -1.75
CA GLY A 36 0.77 -11.37 -3.03
C GLY A 36 1.44 -10.63 -4.15
N VAL A 37 1.77 -11.37 -5.20
CA VAL A 37 2.31 -10.85 -6.45
C VAL A 37 1.58 -11.51 -7.60
N VAL A 38 1.23 -10.71 -8.61
CA VAL A 38 0.73 -11.18 -9.89
C VAL A 38 1.66 -10.69 -10.98
N THR A 39 2.16 -11.59 -11.82
CA THR A 39 2.94 -11.25 -13.02
C THR A 39 2.14 -11.55 -14.28
N SER A 40 2.54 -10.92 -15.39
CA SER A 40 1.99 -11.22 -16.71
C SER A 40 3.08 -11.67 -17.67
N ASN A 41 2.84 -12.80 -18.33
CA ASN A 41 3.72 -13.37 -19.35
C ASN A 41 2.90 -13.79 -20.55
N ASN A 42 3.15 -13.21 -21.72
CA ASN A 42 2.41 -13.50 -22.96
C ASN A 42 0.88 -13.47 -22.74
N TYR A 43 0.38 -12.39 -22.14
CA TYR A 43 -1.04 -12.17 -21.82
C TYR A 43 -1.66 -13.15 -20.80
N LYS A 44 -0.87 -14.00 -20.14
CA LYS A 44 -1.32 -14.89 -19.06
C LYS A 44 -0.86 -14.37 -17.72
N LEU A 45 -1.78 -14.34 -16.75
CA LEU A 45 -1.47 -13.94 -15.39
C LEU A 45 -1.02 -15.14 -14.56
N HIS A 46 0.01 -14.92 -13.76
CA HIS A 46 0.55 -15.87 -12.80
C HIS A 46 0.49 -15.23 -11.41
N SER A 47 -0.07 -15.92 -10.44
CA SER A 47 -0.28 -15.37 -9.09
C SER A 47 0.40 -16.21 -8.03
N TYR A 48 1.02 -15.53 -7.07
CA TYR A 48 1.53 -16.11 -5.85
C TYR A 48 0.97 -15.32 -4.66
N HIS A 49 0.31 -16.02 -3.74
CA HIS A 49 -0.26 -15.43 -2.53
C HIS A 49 0.23 -16.21 -1.32
N PHE A 50 0.62 -15.50 -0.27
CA PHE A 50 1.13 -16.14 0.94
C PHE A 50 0.63 -15.44 2.21
N GLN A 51 0.21 -16.24 3.19
CA GLN A 51 -0.33 -15.77 4.47
C GLN A 51 0.77 -15.65 5.52
N ALA A 52 1.76 -14.82 5.24
CA ALA A 52 2.80 -14.45 6.19
C ALA A 52 3.42 -13.12 5.78
N GLN A 53 4.48 -12.74 6.49
CA GLN A 53 5.35 -11.64 6.06
C GLN A 53 6.11 -12.03 4.79
N VAL A 54 6.45 -11.03 3.99
CA VAL A 54 7.27 -11.14 2.78
C VAL A 54 8.65 -11.72 3.10
N SER A 55 9.19 -11.42 4.29
CA SER A 55 10.49 -11.96 4.71
C SER A 55 10.54 -13.49 4.73
N SER A 56 9.40 -14.16 4.94
CA SER A 56 9.30 -15.61 5.03
C SER A 56 9.57 -16.34 3.71
N VAL A 57 9.67 -15.62 2.58
CA VAL A 57 9.85 -16.24 1.27
C VAL A 57 11.24 -16.09 0.66
N PHE A 58 12.16 -15.37 1.31
CA PHE A 58 13.50 -15.13 0.76
C PHE A 58 14.33 -16.41 0.61
N ASP A 59 14.16 -17.39 1.51
CA ASP A 59 14.87 -18.67 1.42
C ASP A 59 14.48 -19.48 0.17
N ASN A 60 13.27 -19.27 -0.35
CA ASN A 60 12.72 -19.97 -1.53
C ASN A 60 12.48 -19.01 -2.70
N ILE A 61 13.17 -17.86 -2.73
CA ILE A 61 12.89 -16.78 -3.69
C ILE A 61 13.00 -17.24 -5.14
N ASP A 62 13.98 -18.07 -5.46
CA ASP A 62 14.21 -18.55 -6.82
C ASP A 62 13.10 -19.49 -7.33
N GLU A 63 12.52 -20.30 -6.45
CA GLU A 63 11.37 -21.15 -6.79
C GLU A 63 10.13 -20.30 -7.07
N ILE A 64 9.89 -19.30 -6.22
CA ILE A 64 8.76 -18.38 -6.37
C ILE A 64 8.90 -17.56 -7.66
N LYS A 65 10.10 -17.04 -7.96
CA LYS A 65 10.39 -16.37 -9.24
C LYS A 65 10.05 -17.26 -10.45
N LYS A 66 10.38 -18.56 -10.41
CA LYS A 66 10.04 -19.49 -11.50
C LYS A 66 8.53 -19.66 -11.70
N SER A 67 7.74 -19.58 -10.63
CA SER A 67 6.27 -19.62 -10.70
C SER A 67 5.61 -18.31 -11.18
N LEU A 68 6.38 -17.22 -11.20
CA LEU A 68 5.94 -15.87 -11.55
C LEU A 68 6.70 -15.34 -12.79
N PRO A 69 6.60 -16.01 -13.96
CA PRO A 69 7.24 -15.52 -15.16
C PRO A 69 6.57 -14.22 -15.64
N GLY A 70 7.31 -13.40 -16.37
CA GLY A 70 6.80 -12.17 -16.95
C GLY A 70 7.65 -10.95 -16.65
N ASP A 71 7.44 -9.89 -17.41
CA ASP A 71 8.15 -8.61 -17.29
C ASP A 71 7.29 -7.49 -16.67
N CYS A 72 6.00 -7.76 -16.44
CA CYS A 72 5.09 -6.88 -15.75
C CYS A 72 4.59 -7.55 -14.48
N ALA A 73 4.51 -6.81 -13.38
CA ALA A 73 4.04 -7.33 -12.10
C ALA A 73 3.31 -6.27 -11.29
N ILE A 74 2.36 -6.74 -10.48
CA ILE A 74 1.74 -5.96 -9.41
C ILE A 74 1.78 -6.74 -8.11
N GLY A 75 1.81 -6.02 -7.00
CA GLY A 75 1.99 -6.60 -5.68
C GLY A 75 1.17 -5.90 -4.61
N HIS A 76 0.92 -6.61 -3.51
CA HIS A 76 0.19 -6.08 -2.37
C HIS A 76 0.66 -6.68 -1.05
N VAL A 77 0.72 -5.86 0.01
CA VAL A 77 0.82 -6.28 1.42
C VAL A 77 -0.43 -5.86 2.17
N ARG A 78 -1.04 -6.80 2.90
CA ARG A 78 -2.35 -6.62 3.54
C ARG A 78 -2.23 -6.34 5.03
N TYR A 79 -3.01 -5.37 5.49
CA TYR A 79 -3.35 -5.18 6.91
C TYR A 79 -4.80 -5.61 7.17
N SER A 80 -5.04 -6.51 8.12
CA SER A 80 -6.41 -6.95 8.47
C SER A 80 -6.81 -6.47 9.86
N THR A 81 -7.89 -5.69 9.94
CA THR A 81 -8.44 -5.21 11.22
C THR A 81 -9.44 -6.18 11.86
N SER A 82 -9.98 -7.11 11.07
CA SER A 82 -11.05 -8.03 11.50
C SER A 82 -10.59 -9.47 11.68
N GLY A 83 -9.32 -9.79 11.40
CA GLY A 83 -8.81 -11.17 11.47
C GLY A 83 -9.43 -12.10 10.41
N SER A 84 -10.15 -11.57 9.40
CA SER A 84 -10.59 -12.39 8.27
C SER A 84 -9.35 -12.89 7.52
N LYS A 85 -9.22 -14.22 7.43
CA LYS A 85 -8.11 -14.90 6.75
C LYS A 85 -8.26 -14.90 5.22
N PHE A 86 -9.42 -14.49 4.73
CA PHE A 86 -9.78 -14.51 3.32
C PHE A 86 -9.56 -13.13 2.67
N GLY A 87 -9.41 -13.08 1.35
CA GLY A 87 -9.19 -11.84 0.60
C GLY A 87 -7.73 -11.41 0.50
N VAL A 88 -6.85 -12.29 0.02
CA VAL A 88 -5.47 -11.88 -0.37
C VAL A 88 -5.52 -11.16 -1.71
N GLN A 89 -4.69 -10.12 -1.85
CA GLN A 89 -4.54 -9.34 -3.08
C GLN A 89 -3.11 -9.50 -3.63
N PRO A 90 -2.84 -9.22 -4.92
CA PRO A 90 -3.77 -8.75 -5.95
C PRO A 90 -4.85 -9.78 -6.29
N MET A 91 -6.08 -9.32 -6.50
CA MET A 91 -7.22 -10.19 -6.78
C MET A 91 -7.42 -10.34 -8.29
N LEU A 92 -7.55 -11.59 -8.75
CA LEU A 92 -7.77 -11.91 -10.17
C LEU A 92 -9.23 -11.69 -10.56
N GLY A 93 -9.43 -11.07 -11.72
CA GLY A 93 -10.72 -10.96 -12.41
C GLY A 93 -10.64 -11.62 -13.78
N LYS A 94 -11.75 -12.19 -14.23
CA LYS A 94 -11.88 -12.79 -15.56
C LYS A 94 -12.92 -12.03 -16.38
N SER A 95 -12.66 -11.89 -17.67
CA SER A 95 -13.59 -11.28 -18.61
C SER A 95 -13.39 -11.86 -20.01
N ASP A 96 -14.50 -12.27 -20.62
CA ASP A 96 -14.47 -12.75 -22.01
C ASP A 96 -14.25 -11.60 -23.01
N LYS A 97 -14.51 -10.34 -22.62
CA LYS A 97 -14.38 -9.17 -23.48
C LYS A 97 -12.93 -8.68 -23.60
N PHE A 98 -12.22 -8.62 -22.47
CA PHE A 98 -10.91 -7.97 -22.40
C PHE A 98 -9.84 -8.79 -21.64
N ARG A 99 -10.07 -10.11 -21.53
CA ARG A 99 -9.21 -11.09 -20.85
C ARG A 99 -9.08 -10.87 -19.35
N ASP A 100 -8.28 -11.72 -18.73
CA ASP A 100 -7.99 -11.70 -17.31
C ASP A 100 -7.23 -10.42 -16.91
N PHE A 101 -7.48 -9.99 -15.68
CA PHE A 101 -6.85 -8.83 -15.06
C PHE A 101 -6.62 -9.09 -13.57
N ALA A 102 -5.81 -8.27 -12.91
CA ALA A 102 -5.66 -8.31 -11.46
C ALA A 102 -5.64 -6.92 -10.85
N ILE A 103 -6.23 -6.79 -9.66
CA ILE A 103 -6.38 -5.50 -8.95
C ILE A 103 -5.76 -5.62 -7.56
N ALA A 104 -4.88 -4.68 -7.23
CA ALA A 104 -4.37 -4.42 -5.89
C ALA A 104 -4.86 -3.05 -5.41
N HIS A 105 -5.32 -2.98 -4.16
CA HIS A 105 -6.01 -1.84 -3.59
C HIS A 105 -5.43 -1.48 -2.22
N ASN A 106 -5.04 -0.22 -2.05
CA ASN A 106 -4.83 0.40 -0.76
C ASN A 106 -5.91 1.46 -0.53
N GLY A 107 -6.80 1.26 0.42
CA GLY A 107 -7.90 2.19 0.64
C GLY A 107 -9.06 1.58 1.41
N ASN A 108 -10.12 2.36 1.53
CA ASN A 108 -11.39 1.92 2.11
C ASN A 108 -12.52 2.56 1.32
N LEU A 109 -13.39 1.71 0.78
CA LEU A 109 -14.51 2.12 -0.05
C LEU A 109 -15.80 2.10 0.79
N ILE A 110 -16.47 3.25 0.88
CA ILE A 110 -17.54 3.48 1.87
C ILE A 110 -18.93 3.04 1.39
N ASN A 111 -19.13 2.89 0.08
CA ASN A 111 -20.42 2.54 -0.51
C ASN A 111 -20.45 1.12 -1.13
N ILE A 112 -19.56 0.23 -0.68
CA ILE A 112 -19.42 -1.12 -1.24
C ILE A 112 -20.56 -2.06 -0.88
N SER A 113 -21.12 -1.98 0.33
CA SER A 113 -22.24 -2.83 0.74
C SER A 113 -23.44 -2.79 -0.21
N PRO A 114 -24.02 -1.61 -0.56
CA PRO A 114 -25.15 -1.57 -1.49
C PRO A 114 -24.78 -2.04 -2.91
N ILE A 115 -23.56 -1.75 -3.38
CA ILE A 115 -23.08 -2.21 -4.69
C ILE A 115 -22.98 -3.75 -4.71
N ARG A 116 -22.43 -4.33 -3.64
CA ARG A 116 -22.32 -5.78 -3.48
C ARG A 116 -23.69 -6.45 -3.54
N GLU A 117 -24.67 -5.92 -2.81
CA GLU A 117 -26.05 -6.44 -2.83
C GLU A 117 -26.67 -6.38 -4.23
N GLN A 118 -26.40 -5.33 -5.00
CA GLN A 118 -26.85 -5.22 -6.39
C GLN A 118 -26.19 -6.29 -7.28
N LEU A 119 -24.88 -6.50 -7.15
CA LEU A 119 -24.16 -7.52 -7.92
C LEU A 119 -24.62 -8.93 -7.57
N ILE A 120 -24.90 -9.23 -6.30
CA ILE A 120 -25.47 -10.51 -5.86
C ILE A 120 -26.85 -10.75 -6.51
N LYS A 121 -27.68 -9.71 -6.63
CA LYS A 121 -28.97 -9.80 -7.34
C LYS A 121 -28.80 -10.05 -8.85
N GLN A 122 -27.64 -9.71 -9.41
CA GLN A 122 -27.23 -10.02 -10.78
C GLN A 122 -26.47 -11.36 -10.87
N GLU A 123 -26.64 -12.23 -9.87
CA GLU A 123 -26.06 -13.58 -9.82
C GLU A 123 -24.52 -13.61 -9.74
N CYS A 124 -23.88 -12.50 -9.36
CA CYS A 124 -22.44 -12.50 -9.06
C CYS A 124 -22.17 -13.24 -7.74
N VAL A 125 -21.24 -14.21 -7.78
CA VAL A 125 -20.81 -14.97 -6.61
C VAL A 125 -19.52 -14.39 -6.05
N PHE A 126 -19.55 -14.02 -4.77
CA PHE A 126 -18.41 -13.48 -4.04
C PHE A 126 -17.73 -14.56 -3.19
N GLN A 127 -16.41 -14.54 -3.15
CA GLN A 127 -15.55 -15.49 -2.41
C GLN A 127 -14.91 -14.87 -1.17
N SER A 128 -14.96 -13.55 -1.02
CA SER A 128 -14.36 -12.80 0.08
C SER A 128 -15.23 -11.62 0.53
N ASP A 129 -14.82 -10.95 1.59
CA ASP A 129 -15.46 -9.77 2.16
C ASP A 129 -14.69 -8.46 1.87
N ILE A 130 -13.66 -8.51 1.02
CA ILE A 130 -12.82 -7.33 0.72
C ILE A 130 -13.44 -6.44 -0.37
N ASP A 131 -13.23 -5.14 -0.21
CA ASP A 131 -13.70 -4.10 -1.13
C ASP A 131 -13.25 -4.34 -2.59
N THR A 132 -12.03 -4.85 -2.76
CA THR A 132 -11.43 -5.12 -4.07
C THR A 132 -12.25 -6.09 -4.91
N GLU A 133 -12.92 -7.07 -4.30
CA GLU A 133 -13.74 -8.04 -5.03
C GLU A 133 -14.96 -7.37 -5.68
N VAL A 134 -15.54 -6.37 -5.03
CA VAL A 134 -16.64 -5.60 -5.63
C VAL A 134 -16.14 -4.80 -6.83
N VAL A 135 -14.93 -4.24 -6.78
CA VAL A 135 -14.32 -3.54 -7.92
C VAL A 135 -14.02 -4.52 -9.07
N VAL A 136 -13.56 -5.73 -8.76
CA VAL A 136 -13.36 -6.80 -9.76
C VAL A 136 -14.68 -7.13 -10.45
N HIS A 137 -15.75 -7.38 -9.69
CA HIS A 137 -17.05 -7.68 -10.28
C HIS A 137 -17.62 -6.51 -11.10
N LEU A 138 -17.57 -5.28 -10.59
CA LEU A 138 -18.01 -4.08 -11.33
C LEU A 138 -17.24 -3.92 -12.66
N THR A 139 -15.95 -4.22 -12.66
CA THR A 139 -15.11 -4.11 -13.85
C THR A 139 -15.45 -5.22 -14.84
N ALA A 140 -15.60 -6.47 -14.37
CA ALA A 140 -15.90 -7.62 -15.22
C ALA A 140 -17.32 -7.60 -15.80
N SER A 141 -18.31 -7.11 -15.05
CA SER A 141 -19.71 -7.02 -15.48
C SER A 141 -20.03 -5.78 -16.31
N GLY A 142 -19.05 -4.90 -16.51
CA GLY A 142 -19.25 -3.65 -17.25
C GLY A 142 -19.69 -3.87 -18.70
N GLU A 143 -20.49 -2.93 -19.20
CA GLU A 143 -21.01 -2.96 -20.57
C GLU A 143 -19.92 -2.66 -21.61
N LYS A 144 -18.80 -2.07 -21.21
CA LYS A 144 -17.72 -1.62 -22.09
C LYS A 144 -16.90 -2.78 -22.66
N ASP A 145 -16.38 -2.59 -23.87
CA ASP A 145 -15.57 -3.58 -24.58
C ASP A 145 -14.09 -3.50 -24.23
N SER A 146 -13.63 -2.33 -23.74
CA SER A 146 -12.26 -2.11 -23.28
C SER A 146 -12.15 -2.27 -21.76
N PHE A 147 -11.09 -2.94 -21.30
CA PHE A 147 -10.76 -3.03 -19.87
C PHE A 147 -10.70 -1.65 -19.22
N LEU A 148 -9.96 -0.72 -19.82
CA LEU A 148 -9.71 0.60 -19.25
C LEU A 148 -11.02 1.39 -19.08
N GLU A 149 -11.89 1.34 -20.09
CA GLU A 149 -13.20 2.01 -20.02
C GLU A 149 -14.10 1.37 -18.96
N SER A 150 -14.11 0.04 -18.88
CA SER A 150 -14.89 -0.69 -17.88
C SER A 150 -14.39 -0.41 -16.47
N PHE A 151 -13.07 -0.37 -16.27
CA PHE A 151 -12.45 -0.05 -15.00
C PHE A 151 -12.74 1.39 -14.57
N ILE A 152 -12.60 2.36 -15.48
CA ILE A 152 -12.99 3.76 -15.20
C ILE A 152 -14.48 3.86 -14.84
N TYR A 153 -15.35 3.10 -15.51
CA TYR A 153 -16.77 3.05 -15.21
C TYR A 153 -17.06 2.45 -13.82
N ALA A 154 -16.35 1.39 -13.44
CA ALA A 154 -16.42 0.83 -12.09
C ALA A 154 -15.97 1.86 -11.04
N LEU A 155 -14.84 2.55 -11.27
CA LEU A 155 -14.30 3.55 -10.36
C LEU A 155 -15.21 4.78 -10.19
N LYS A 156 -16.06 5.09 -11.17
CA LYS A 156 -17.08 6.16 -11.06
C LYS A 156 -18.26 5.81 -10.15
N GLN A 157 -18.46 4.53 -9.83
CA GLN A 157 -19.55 4.06 -8.98
C GLN A 157 -19.15 3.94 -7.51
N ILE A 158 -17.85 3.82 -7.23
CA ILE A 158 -17.34 3.71 -5.86
C ILE A 158 -17.09 5.08 -5.25
N GLN A 159 -17.16 5.13 -3.92
CA GLN A 159 -16.84 6.28 -3.10
C GLN A 159 -15.88 5.85 -2.00
N GLY A 160 -14.95 6.72 -1.64
CA GLY A 160 -13.99 6.46 -0.56
C GLY A 160 -12.58 6.86 -0.94
N ALA A 161 -11.62 6.31 -0.20
CA ALA A 161 -10.20 6.53 -0.37
C ALA A 161 -9.60 5.34 -1.10
N TYR A 162 -8.77 5.57 -2.13
CA TYR A 162 -8.11 4.47 -2.83
C TYR A 162 -6.84 4.88 -3.56
N SER A 163 -5.90 3.95 -3.58
CA SER A 163 -4.83 3.86 -4.56
C SER A 163 -4.86 2.45 -5.13
N PHE A 164 -5.05 2.35 -6.45
CA PHE A 164 -5.07 1.08 -7.15
C PHE A 164 -3.81 0.91 -7.97
N VAL A 165 -3.31 -0.32 -7.99
CA VAL A 165 -2.38 -0.79 -9.01
C VAL A 165 -3.01 -2.03 -9.66
N VAL A 166 -3.05 -2.03 -10.98
CA VAL A 166 -3.82 -2.99 -11.77
C VAL A 166 -2.95 -3.48 -12.92
N ILE A 167 -3.14 -4.74 -13.29
CA ILE A 167 -2.56 -5.31 -14.51
C ILE A 167 -3.67 -5.91 -15.35
N ASN A 168 -3.74 -5.54 -16.63
CA ASN A 168 -4.55 -6.24 -17.62
C ASN A 168 -3.64 -6.49 -18.81
N GLN A 169 -3.51 -7.75 -19.20
CA GLN A 169 -2.56 -8.15 -20.23
C GLN A 169 -1.14 -7.70 -19.85
N GLU A 170 -0.51 -6.83 -20.64
CA GLU A 170 0.85 -6.34 -20.38
C GLU A 170 0.85 -4.83 -20.02
N VAL A 171 -0.32 -4.30 -19.64
CA VAL A 171 -0.47 -2.90 -19.23
C VAL A 171 -0.62 -2.83 -17.72
N VAL A 172 0.29 -2.11 -17.08
CA VAL A 172 0.20 -1.76 -15.66
C VAL A 172 -0.47 -0.40 -15.52
N ILE A 173 -1.44 -0.29 -14.63
CA ILE A 173 -2.27 0.90 -14.44
C ILE A 173 -2.19 1.31 -12.98
N GLY A 174 -1.94 2.59 -12.72
CA GLY A 174 -1.98 3.20 -11.40
C GLY A 174 -3.12 4.20 -11.32
N VAL A 175 -3.87 4.22 -10.22
CA VAL A 175 -4.93 5.22 -10.01
C VAL A 175 -4.91 5.73 -8.59
N ARG A 176 -5.05 7.05 -8.42
CA ARG A 176 -5.25 7.69 -7.12
C ARG A 176 -6.64 8.31 -7.05
N ASP A 177 -7.30 8.21 -5.89
CA ASP A 177 -8.62 8.82 -5.70
C ASP A 177 -8.60 10.35 -5.90
N PRO A 178 -9.71 10.96 -6.38
CA PRO A 178 -9.78 12.41 -6.62
C PRO A 178 -9.58 13.28 -5.39
N SER A 179 -9.77 12.72 -4.19
CA SER A 179 -9.58 13.41 -2.91
C SER A 179 -8.14 13.31 -2.39
N ARG A 180 -7.22 12.62 -3.09
CA ARG A 180 -5.80 12.47 -2.70
C ARG A 180 -5.62 11.83 -1.31
N ILE A 181 -6.48 10.90 -0.90
CA ILE A 181 -6.46 10.38 0.48
C ILE A 181 -5.31 9.40 0.68
N ARG A 182 -5.15 8.42 -0.21
CA ARG A 182 -4.08 7.39 -0.13
C ARG A 182 -2.87 7.77 -0.99
N PRO A 183 -1.64 7.41 -0.58
CA PRO A 183 -0.44 7.75 -1.33
C PRO A 183 -0.18 6.76 -2.49
N LEU A 184 0.31 7.31 -3.60
CA LEU A 184 0.81 6.56 -4.73
C LEU A 184 1.88 7.41 -5.43
N VAL A 185 3.06 6.83 -5.65
CA VAL A 185 4.21 7.47 -6.28
C VAL A 185 4.60 6.76 -7.56
N LEU A 186 5.20 7.51 -8.48
CA LEU A 186 5.80 7.04 -9.72
C LEU A 186 7.32 7.12 -9.61
N GLY A 187 7.99 6.03 -9.97
CA GLY A 187 9.43 5.94 -10.11
C GLY A 187 9.86 5.30 -11.42
N LYS A 188 11.19 5.22 -11.62
CA LYS A 188 11.80 4.64 -12.82
C LYS A 188 12.99 3.75 -12.47
N LEU A 189 13.03 2.56 -13.03
CA LEU A 189 14.11 1.59 -12.84
C LEU A 189 14.60 1.10 -14.20
N ASN A 190 15.81 1.46 -14.61
CA ASN A 190 16.43 0.96 -15.85
C ASN A 190 15.55 1.08 -17.11
N GLY A 191 14.75 2.16 -17.21
CA GLY A 191 13.81 2.38 -18.31
C GLY A 191 12.37 1.95 -18.03
N SER A 192 12.17 1.01 -17.10
CA SER A 192 10.87 0.57 -16.59
C SER A 192 10.23 1.61 -15.67
N TYR A 193 8.91 1.79 -15.73
CA TYR A 193 8.18 2.59 -14.75
C TYR A 193 7.70 1.73 -13.58
N VAL A 194 7.69 2.34 -12.39
CA VAL A 194 7.33 1.71 -11.12
C VAL A 194 6.27 2.55 -10.42
N LEU A 195 5.27 1.89 -9.84
CA LEU A 195 4.27 2.48 -8.97
C LEU A 195 4.41 1.89 -7.57
N ALA A 196 4.30 2.72 -6.53
CA ALA A 196 4.35 2.25 -5.16
C ALA A 196 3.55 3.14 -4.21
N SER A 197 3.10 2.60 -3.08
CA SER A 197 2.46 3.42 -2.03
C SER A 197 3.41 4.44 -1.38
N GLU A 198 4.71 4.16 -1.33
CA GLU A 198 5.72 5.03 -0.71
C GLU A 198 7.06 4.97 -1.46
N THR A 199 7.87 6.03 -1.32
CA THR A 199 9.19 6.12 -1.97
C THR A 199 10.20 5.10 -1.44
N CYS A 200 10.09 4.66 -0.17
CA CYS A 200 10.98 3.62 0.37
C CYS A 200 10.94 2.30 -0.42
N ALA A 201 9.85 2.02 -1.14
CA ALA A 201 9.72 0.87 -2.04
C ALA A 201 10.49 1.06 -3.35
N LEU A 202 10.69 2.31 -3.77
CA LEU A 202 11.56 2.67 -4.89
C LEU A 202 13.03 2.57 -4.47
N ASP A 203 13.36 3.08 -3.28
CA ASP A 203 14.72 3.13 -2.76
C ASP A 203 15.35 1.73 -2.66
N ILE A 204 14.62 0.74 -2.14
CA ILE A 204 15.16 -0.63 -1.94
C ILE A 204 15.51 -1.34 -3.27
N ILE A 205 14.84 -0.98 -4.36
CA ILE A 205 15.11 -1.53 -5.71
C ILE A 205 15.99 -0.60 -6.55
N ASN A 206 16.49 0.51 -5.97
CA ASN A 206 17.26 1.55 -6.65
C ASN A 206 16.50 2.22 -7.83
N ALA A 207 15.19 2.38 -7.70
CA ALA A 207 14.39 3.14 -8.65
C ALA A 207 14.47 4.64 -8.33
N GLU A 208 14.62 5.47 -9.36
CA GLU A 208 14.55 6.93 -9.26
C GLU A 208 13.11 7.36 -8.96
N PHE A 209 12.91 8.19 -7.94
CA PHE A 209 11.62 8.85 -7.70
C PHE A 209 11.37 9.94 -8.75
N ILE A 210 10.24 9.88 -9.45
CA ILE A 210 9.85 10.89 -10.45
C ILE A 210 8.91 11.92 -9.82
N ARG A 211 7.76 11.46 -9.31
CA ARG A 211 6.70 12.32 -8.73
C ARG A 211 5.64 11.50 -8.00
N GLU A 212 4.78 12.18 -7.27
CA GLU A 212 3.50 11.61 -6.84
C GLU A 212 2.53 11.45 -8.02
N ILE A 213 1.63 10.47 -7.92
CA ILE A 213 0.43 10.41 -8.74
C ILE A 213 -0.54 11.48 -8.26
N GLU A 214 -1.03 12.29 -9.20
CA GLU A 214 -1.90 13.43 -8.94
C GLU A 214 -3.31 12.98 -8.49
N PRO A 215 -4.07 13.83 -7.78
CA PRO A 215 -5.43 13.50 -7.36
C PRO A 215 -6.33 13.20 -8.57
N GLY A 216 -6.95 12.01 -8.59
CA GLY A 216 -7.81 11.59 -9.69
C GLY A 216 -7.06 11.24 -10.97
N GLU A 217 -5.73 11.15 -10.91
CA GLU A 217 -4.93 10.70 -12.04
C GLU A 217 -5.01 9.17 -12.18
N LEU A 218 -5.22 8.76 -13.43
CA LEU A 218 -5.00 7.40 -13.89
C LEU A 218 -3.80 7.42 -14.82
N VAL A 219 -2.78 6.63 -14.50
CA VAL A 219 -1.62 6.40 -15.35
C VAL A 219 -1.66 5.01 -15.94
N THR A 220 -1.28 4.89 -17.21
CA THR A 220 -1.07 3.59 -17.88
C THR A 220 0.38 3.47 -18.30
N ILE A 221 0.93 2.27 -18.15
CA ILE A 221 2.29 1.91 -18.55
C ILE A 221 2.16 0.68 -19.45
N SER A 222 2.36 0.87 -20.75
CA SER A 222 2.31 -0.21 -21.76
C SER A 222 3.60 -1.03 -21.79
N SER A 223 3.56 -2.17 -22.49
CA SER A 223 4.68 -3.09 -22.67
C SER A 223 5.89 -2.55 -23.45
N ASP A 224 5.79 -1.35 -24.00
CA ASP A 224 6.91 -0.59 -24.58
C ASP A 224 7.39 0.56 -23.65
N SER A 225 7.06 0.48 -22.36
CA SER A 225 7.38 1.48 -21.34
C SER A 225 6.85 2.89 -21.64
N LYS A 226 5.79 3.04 -22.43
CA LYS A 226 5.15 4.34 -22.60
C LYS A 226 4.22 4.62 -21.43
N LEU A 227 4.47 5.76 -20.78
CA LEU A 227 3.61 6.31 -19.75
C LEU A 227 2.57 7.25 -20.39
N ALA A 228 1.29 7.00 -20.14
CA ALA A 228 0.21 7.94 -20.42
C ALA A 228 -0.52 8.30 -19.13
N SER A 229 -1.06 9.51 -19.07
CA SER A 229 -1.79 10.05 -17.93
C SER A 229 -3.13 10.61 -18.39
N MET A 230 -4.17 10.38 -17.59
CA MET A 230 -5.51 10.92 -17.80
C MET A 230 -6.24 11.20 -16.49
N PHE A 231 -7.22 12.10 -16.54
CA PHE A 231 -8.03 12.52 -15.40
C PHE A 231 -9.51 12.27 -15.67
N PRO A 232 -9.98 11.01 -15.58
CA PRO A 232 -11.34 10.66 -15.97
C PRO A 232 -12.41 10.98 -14.91
N PHE A 233 -12.00 11.55 -13.77
CA PHE A 233 -12.85 11.83 -12.62
C PHE A 233 -13.00 13.33 -12.39
N PRO A 234 -14.14 13.79 -11.83
CA PRO A 234 -14.28 15.18 -11.40
C PRO A 234 -13.24 15.54 -10.34
N GLN A 235 -12.69 16.75 -10.43
CA GLN A 235 -11.79 17.28 -9.42
C GLN A 235 -12.50 17.38 -8.07
N GLN A 236 -11.81 17.00 -7.00
CA GLN A 236 -12.31 17.12 -5.63
C GLN A 236 -11.33 17.91 -4.77
N LYS A 237 -11.83 18.40 -3.63
CA LYS A 237 -10.98 19.03 -2.63
C LYS A 237 -10.07 17.98 -2.02
N SER A 238 -8.77 18.25 -1.98
CA SER A 238 -7.82 17.36 -1.33
C SER A 238 -8.15 17.17 0.15
N SER A 239 -8.17 15.91 0.57
CA SER A 239 -8.44 15.43 1.92
C SER A 239 -7.35 14.43 2.34
N PHE A 240 -6.09 14.82 2.11
CA PHE A 240 -4.92 13.99 2.40
C PHE A 240 -4.96 13.39 3.82
N CYS A 241 -4.58 12.12 3.95
CA CYS A 241 -4.61 11.41 5.22
C CYS A 241 -3.46 11.86 6.14
N ILE A 242 -3.76 12.72 7.12
CA ILE A 242 -2.77 13.20 8.10
C ILE A 242 -2.08 12.06 8.89
N PHE A 243 -2.72 10.90 9.02
CA PHE A 243 -2.12 9.75 9.70
C PHE A 243 -0.90 9.17 8.97
N GLU A 244 -0.74 9.43 7.66
CA GLU A 244 0.50 9.10 6.96
C GLU A 244 1.70 9.85 7.56
N TYR A 245 1.52 11.13 7.89
CA TYR A 245 2.54 11.94 8.58
C TYR A 245 2.76 11.50 10.01
N VAL A 246 1.69 11.20 10.73
CA VAL A 246 1.78 10.91 12.17
C VAL A 246 2.37 9.51 12.43
N TYR A 247 2.00 8.50 11.64
CA TYR A 247 2.29 7.12 12.03
C TYR A 247 2.53 6.15 10.87
N PHE A 248 1.67 6.12 9.83
CA PHE A 248 1.65 4.99 8.90
C PHE A 248 2.85 4.93 7.96
N SER A 249 3.24 6.05 7.36
CA SER A 249 4.39 6.05 6.45
C SER A 249 5.69 5.79 7.19
N ARG A 250 6.67 5.20 6.52
CA ARG A 250 8.01 5.08 7.09
C ARG A 250 8.68 6.47 7.13
N PRO A 251 9.54 6.74 8.14
CA PRO A 251 10.22 8.03 8.26
C PRO A 251 11.12 8.39 7.07
N ASP A 252 11.68 7.40 6.37
CA ASP A 252 12.53 7.58 5.20
C ASP A 252 11.76 7.85 3.90
N SER A 253 10.42 7.80 3.93
CA SER A 253 9.60 8.16 2.78
C SER A 253 9.47 9.67 2.58
N ILE A 254 9.26 10.06 1.32
CA ILE A 254 8.96 11.44 0.90
C ILE A 254 7.49 11.52 0.49
N MET A 255 6.79 12.54 0.98
CA MET A 255 5.40 12.78 0.65
C MET A 255 5.13 14.29 0.67
N GLU A 256 4.41 14.81 -0.33
CA GLU A 256 4.24 16.25 -0.59
C GLU A 256 5.57 17.02 -0.63
N ASN A 257 6.60 16.41 -1.23
CA ASN A 257 7.98 16.94 -1.28
C ASN A 257 8.61 17.19 0.10
N ARG A 258 8.15 16.48 1.14
CA ARG A 258 8.66 16.56 2.51
C ARG A 258 9.03 15.19 3.02
N SER A 259 10.12 15.11 3.78
CA SER A 259 10.46 13.89 4.51
C SER A 259 9.47 13.67 5.65
N ILE A 260 8.96 12.44 5.78
CA ILE A 260 8.11 12.06 6.91
C ILE A 260 8.88 12.21 8.24
N TYR A 261 10.18 11.91 8.24
CA TYR A 261 11.05 12.13 9.40
C TYR A 261 11.06 13.60 9.85
N ASP A 262 11.27 14.53 8.91
CA ASP A 262 11.33 15.96 9.22
C ASP A 262 9.97 16.50 9.68
N ILE A 263 8.86 16.04 9.07
CA ILE A 263 7.51 16.38 9.53
C ILE A 263 7.31 15.95 10.98
N ARG A 264 7.65 14.69 11.33
CA ARG A 264 7.48 14.18 12.70
C ARG A 264 8.37 14.92 13.71
N LYS A 265 9.57 15.29 13.30
CA LYS A 265 10.46 16.12 14.11
C LYS A 265 9.90 17.53 14.34
N GLU A 266 9.27 18.11 13.33
CA GLU A 266 8.57 19.40 13.46
C GLU A 266 7.34 19.31 14.36
N ILE A 267 6.56 18.22 14.29
CA ILE A 267 5.48 17.94 15.26
C ILE A 267 6.04 17.95 16.70
N GLY A 268 7.18 17.30 16.91
CA GLY A 268 7.87 17.30 18.21
C GLY A 268 8.28 18.70 18.68
N ARG A 269 8.76 19.55 17.78
CA ARG A 269 9.07 20.96 18.07
C ARG A 269 7.82 21.72 18.51
N ILE A 270 6.75 21.65 17.74
CA ILE A 270 5.49 22.35 18.03
C ILE A 270 4.93 21.90 19.39
N LEU A 271 5.05 20.61 19.71
CA LEU A 271 4.59 20.08 21.00
C LEU A 271 5.31 20.72 22.20
N VAL A 272 6.56 21.18 22.05
CA VAL A 272 7.26 21.94 23.11
C VAL A 272 6.62 23.31 23.31
N GLU A 273 6.16 23.96 22.24
CA GLU A 273 5.52 25.27 22.31
C GLU A 273 4.12 25.18 22.94
N GLU A 274 3.36 24.14 22.57
CA GLU A 274 2.01 23.91 23.09
C GLU A 274 2.01 23.31 24.50
N SER A 275 3.01 22.47 24.81
CA SER A 275 3.10 21.75 26.08
C SER A 275 4.58 21.64 26.54
N PRO A 276 5.15 22.75 27.03
CA PRO A 276 6.54 22.76 27.48
C PRO A 276 6.75 21.83 28.68
N PRO A 277 7.97 21.29 28.85
CA PRO A 277 8.27 20.41 29.97
C PRO A 277 8.10 21.14 31.29
N LYS A 278 7.59 20.42 32.30
CA LYS A 278 7.53 20.92 33.68
C LYS A 278 8.94 20.99 34.27
N ASN A 279 9.13 21.85 35.27
CA ASN A 279 10.43 22.07 35.93
C ASN A 279 11.07 20.80 36.53
N ASN A 280 10.27 19.76 36.81
CA ASN A 280 10.73 18.49 37.37
C ASN A 280 11.02 17.41 36.32
N VAL A 281 10.97 17.74 35.02
CA VAL A 281 11.31 16.82 33.94
C VAL A 281 12.79 16.98 33.60
N ASN A 282 13.53 15.88 33.58
CA ASN A 282 14.99 15.90 33.37
C ASN A 282 15.43 15.31 32.03
N MET A 283 14.55 14.61 31.32
CA MET A 283 14.88 13.94 30.05
C MET A 283 13.62 13.70 29.22
N VAL A 284 13.84 13.42 27.94
CA VAL A 284 12.81 12.99 26.98
C VAL A 284 13.08 11.53 26.63
N VAL A 285 12.05 10.68 26.74
CA VAL A 285 12.16 9.27 26.39
C VAL A 285 11.14 8.95 25.29
N PRO A 286 11.55 8.54 24.08
CA PRO A 286 10.62 8.13 23.04
C PRO A 286 9.95 6.81 23.38
N ILE A 287 8.72 6.62 22.91
CA ILE A 287 8.14 5.29 22.74
C ILE A 287 8.59 4.77 21.36
N PRO A 288 9.42 3.72 21.30
CA PRO A 288 9.92 3.18 20.04
C PRO A 288 8.84 2.40 19.27
N ASP A 289 8.86 2.37 17.95
CA ASP A 289 9.84 3.04 17.07
C ASP A 289 9.31 4.37 16.50
N SER A 290 7.99 4.49 16.37
CA SER A 290 7.33 5.62 15.69
C SER A 290 7.52 6.98 16.37
N GLY A 291 7.66 7.00 17.70
CA GLY A 291 7.80 8.21 18.49
C GLY A 291 9.19 8.84 18.45
N ILE A 292 10.20 8.15 17.89
CA ILE A 292 11.60 8.59 17.93
C ILE A 292 11.80 9.97 17.25
N PRO A 293 11.34 10.22 16.00
CA PRO A 293 11.59 11.50 15.35
C PRO A 293 10.93 12.68 16.08
N ALA A 294 9.72 12.49 16.61
CA ALA A 294 9.02 13.50 17.40
C ALA A 294 9.75 13.79 18.73
N ALA A 295 10.24 12.75 19.43
CA ALA A 295 11.04 12.94 20.63
C ALA A 295 12.36 13.68 20.36
N ILE A 296 13.02 13.41 19.23
CA ILE A 296 14.20 14.16 18.78
C ILE A 296 13.87 15.64 18.61
N GLY A 297 12.74 15.93 17.95
CA GLY A 297 12.25 17.29 17.77
C GLY A 297 11.97 18.00 19.10
N TYR A 298 11.28 17.31 20.01
CA TYR A 298 10.91 17.82 21.33
C TYR A 298 12.15 18.06 22.20
N ALA A 299 13.05 17.09 22.31
CA ALA A 299 14.28 17.19 23.09
C ALA A 299 15.16 18.35 22.61
N LYS A 300 15.37 18.46 21.29
CA LYS A 300 16.19 19.53 20.70
C LYS A 300 15.67 20.92 21.06
N HIS A 301 14.35 21.13 21.07
CA HIS A 301 13.76 22.45 21.30
C HIS A 301 13.49 22.76 22.77
N SER A 302 13.24 21.75 23.59
CA SER A 302 13.13 21.91 25.05
C SER A 302 14.50 22.07 25.74
N GLY A 303 15.59 21.68 25.07
CA GLY A 303 16.95 21.68 25.65
C GLY A 303 17.20 20.53 26.62
N LEU A 304 16.27 19.58 26.73
CA LEU A 304 16.42 18.38 27.56
C LEU A 304 17.19 17.29 26.80
N PRO A 305 18.00 16.47 27.50
CA PRO A 305 18.62 15.30 26.89
C PRO A 305 17.54 14.28 26.47
N MET A 306 17.77 13.60 25.35
CA MET A 306 16.97 12.45 24.92
C MET A 306 17.68 11.17 25.32
N GLU A 307 16.97 10.28 26.01
CA GLU A 307 17.50 8.99 26.46
C GLU A 307 16.64 7.85 25.92
N LEU A 308 17.27 6.71 25.62
CA LEU A 308 16.56 5.49 25.20
C LEU A 308 16.12 4.66 26.41
N GLY A 309 15.24 5.24 27.23
CA GLY A 309 14.71 4.58 28.44
C GLY A 309 13.75 3.42 28.16
N ILE A 310 13.23 3.29 26.93
CA ILE A 310 12.37 2.19 26.50
C ILE A 310 13.01 1.53 25.28
N ILE A 311 13.19 0.22 25.33
CA ILE A 311 13.74 -0.58 24.22
C ILE A 311 12.67 -1.54 23.73
N ARG A 312 12.36 -1.49 22.43
CA ARG A 312 11.48 -2.46 21.78
C ARG A 312 12.19 -3.81 21.68
N ASN A 313 11.51 -4.90 22.03
CA ASN A 313 12.04 -6.24 21.78
C ASN A 313 11.88 -6.61 20.30
N HIS A 314 12.98 -6.72 19.59
CA HIS A 314 13.02 -7.06 18.16
C HIS A 314 12.76 -8.54 17.86
N TYR A 315 12.78 -9.41 18.87
CA TYR A 315 12.62 -10.87 18.72
C TYR A 315 11.19 -11.36 18.98
N ILE A 316 10.24 -10.46 19.29
CA ILE A 316 8.84 -10.82 19.51
C ILE A 316 8.09 -10.82 18.17
N GLY A 317 7.78 -12.01 17.64
CA GLY A 317 6.72 -12.18 16.64
C GLY A 317 5.33 -12.08 17.27
N ARG A 318 4.26 -11.89 16.47
CA ARG A 318 2.86 -11.77 16.96
C ARG A 318 2.30 -13.03 17.64
N THR A 319 3.08 -14.09 17.78
CA THR A 319 2.71 -15.35 18.40
C THR A 319 3.74 -15.77 19.45
N PHE A 320 3.72 -15.09 20.59
CA PHE A 320 4.03 -15.77 21.85
C PHE A 320 2.70 -16.09 22.51
N ILE A 321 2.53 -17.37 22.87
CA ILE A 321 1.46 -17.92 23.70
C ILE A 321 0.92 -16.83 24.65
N GLN A 322 -0.36 -16.47 24.51
CA GLN A 322 -1.04 -15.65 25.52
C GLN A 322 -0.72 -16.28 26.88
N PRO A 323 -0.13 -15.55 27.84
CA PRO A 323 0.03 -16.10 29.18
C PRO A 323 -1.38 -16.38 29.67
N THR A 324 -1.74 -17.67 29.72
CA THR A 324 -2.89 -18.13 30.50
C THR A 324 -2.72 -17.54 31.88
N LEU A 325 -3.56 -16.55 32.19
CA LEU A 325 -3.93 -16.08 33.53
C LEU A 325 -2.94 -16.51 34.63
N LYS A 326 -1.89 -15.71 34.87
CA LYS A 326 -1.17 -15.50 36.15
C LYS A 326 0.24 -14.97 35.89
N TYR A 327 0.38 -13.72 35.49
CA TYR A 327 1.50 -12.91 35.99
C TYR A 327 0.97 -11.52 36.28
N VAL A 328 0.80 -11.30 37.58
CA VAL A 328 0.60 -10.01 38.23
C VAL A 328 1.76 -9.11 37.79
N LYS A 329 1.45 -7.89 37.33
CA LYS A 329 2.46 -6.82 37.24
C LYS A 329 3.19 -6.78 38.58
N LEU A 330 4.48 -7.10 38.56
CA LEU A 330 5.33 -6.77 39.71
C LEU A 330 5.53 -5.26 39.67
N GLU A 331 4.80 -4.65 40.60
CA GLU A 331 4.70 -3.25 41.05
C GLU A 331 4.13 -2.21 40.05
#